data_AF-A0A2M7XQQ9-F1
#
_entry.id   AF-A0A2M7XQQ9-F1
#
_cell.length_a   1.000
_cell.length_b   1.000
_cell.length_c   1.000
_cell.angle_alpha   90.00
_cell.angle_beta   90.00
_cell.angle_gamma   90.00
#
_symmetry.space_group_name_H-M   'P 1'
#
loop_
_entity.id
_entity.type
_entity.pdbx_description
1 polymer ?
#
loop_
_entity_poly.entity_id
_entity_poly.type
_entity_poly.pdbx_seq_one_letter_code
_entity_poly.pdbx_strand_id
1 'polypeptide(L)'
;MAITYTKKDVAKLTADKVGQKLAGVEEVVDRVFNVLRELMSSSEEEIRIEIRNFGVFEVKPTKAKPRARNPRTNEEIYVPPRKKTHFKPGKLLREVLKQPRD
;
A
#
# COMPACT_ATOMS: atom_id res chain seq x y z
N MET A 1 20.06 -3.28 10.71
CA MET A 1 18.67 -3.70 11.05
C MET A 1 17.71 -2.79 10.32
N ALA A 2 16.57 -3.30 9.84
CA ALA A 2 15.52 -2.46 9.27
C ALA A 2 14.79 -1.72 10.40
N ILE A 3 14.53 -0.43 10.20
CA ILE A 3 13.65 0.34 11.09
C ILE A 3 12.21 0.03 10.69
N THR A 4 11.38 -0.34 11.67
CA THR A 4 9.95 -0.61 11.46
C THR A 4 9.14 0.57 11.98
N TYR A 5 8.35 1.18 11.10
CA TYR A 5 7.34 2.16 11.47
C TYR A 5 5.95 1.50 11.48
N THR A 6 5.12 1.88 12.43
CA THR A 6 3.77 1.37 12.62
C THR A 6 2.72 2.46 12.37
N LYS A 7 1.45 2.06 12.31
CA LYS A 7 0.31 2.99 12.26
C LYS A 7 0.32 3.99 13.42
N LYS A 8 0.76 3.56 14.61
CA LYS A 8 0.87 4.43 15.79
C LYS A 8 1.92 5.54 15.60
N ASP A 9 3.02 5.24 14.92
CA ASP A 9 4.05 6.23 14.60
C ASP A 9 3.51 7.29 13.61
N VAL A 10 2.74 6.84 12.61
CA VAL A 10 2.05 7.75 11.67
C VAL A 10 1.07 8.66 12.41
N ALA A 11 0.23 8.10 13.30
CA ALA A 11 -0.74 8.87 14.07
C ALA A 11 -0.06 9.91 14.98
N LYS A 12 1.00 9.51 15.70
CA LYS A 12 1.77 10.41 16.57
C LYS A 12 2.41 11.56 15.78
N LEU A 13 3.15 11.26 14.72
CA LEU A 13 3.78 12.28 13.88
C LEU A 13 2.75 13.21 13.22
N THR A 14 1.58 12.68 12.87
CA THR A 14 0.49 13.50 12.31
C THR A 14 -0.07 14.43 13.38
N ALA A 15 -0.35 13.91 14.59
CA ALA A 15 -0.88 14.69 15.71
C ALA A 15 0.04 15.86 16.08
N ASP A 16 1.34 15.61 16.14
CA ASP A 16 2.36 16.63 16.40
C ASP A 16 2.35 17.71 15.31
N LYS A 17 2.24 17.31 14.03
CA LYS A 17 2.22 18.25 12.88
C LYS A 17 0.96 19.11 12.80
N VAL A 18 -0.18 18.59 13.24
CA VAL A 18 -1.46 19.32 13.20
C VAL A 18 -1.82 20.00 14.52
N GLY A 19 -1.01 19.81 15.57
CA GLY A 19 -1.24 20.39 16.89
C GLY A 19 -2.50 19.86 17.58
N GLN A 20 -2.89 18.61 17.32
CA GLN A 20 -4.08 17.99 17.90
C GLN A 20 -3.73 16.85 18.86
N LYS A 21 -4.69 16.48 19.72
CA LYS A 21 -4.52 15.36 20.64
C LYS A 21 -4.42 14.04 19.87
N LEU A 22 -3.44 13.20 20.25
CA LEU A 22 -3.19 11.89 19.62
C LEU A 22 -4.46 11.04 19.51
N ALA A 23 -5.27 10.94 20.55
CA ALA A 23 -6.46 10.09 20.55
C ALA A 23 -7.41 10.39 19.37
N GLY A 24 -7.67 11.68 19.08
CA GLY A 24 -8.54 12.05 17.96
C GLY A 24 -7.89 11.79 16.60
N VAL A 25 -6.58 12.04 16.48
CA VAL A 25 -5.85 11.82 15.23
C VAL A 25 -5.66 10.33 14.93
N GLU A 26 -5.43 9.52 15.95
CA GLU A 26 -5.34 8.06 15.84
C GLU A 26 -6.63 7.47 15.28
N GLU A 27 -7.78 7.91 15.78
CA GLU A 27 -9.07 7.49 15.24
C GLU A 27 -9.25 7.89 13.76
N VAL A 28 -8.85 9.11 13.39
CA VAL A 28 -8.92 9.57 11.99
C VAL A 28 -8.00 8.75 11.09
N VAL A 29 -6.75 8.51 11.51
CA VAL A 29 -5.78 7.71 10.75
C VAL A 29 -6.28 6.28 10.56
N ASP A 30 -6.88 5.69 11.60
CA ASP A 30 -7.50 4.37 11.53
C ASP A 30 -8.62 4.32 10.50
N ARG A 31 -9.52 5.32 10.52
CA ARG A 31 -10.61 5.45 9.54
C ARG A 31 -10.07 5.62 8.12
N VAL A 32 -9.01 6.41 7.90
CA VAL A 32 -8.39 6.58 6.58
C VAL A 32 -7.93 5.22 6.02
N PHE A 33 -7.21 4.43 6.81
CA PHE A 33 -6.75 3.12 6.34
C PHE A 33 -7.90 2.12 6.13
N ASN A 34 -8.95 2.17 6.95
CA ASN A 34 -10.14 1.36 6.75
C ASN A 34 -10.86 1.71 5.44
N VAL A 35 -11.08 3.00 5.17
CA VAL A 35 -11.70 3.47 3.92
C VAL A 35 -10.86 3.08 2.70
N LEU A 36 -9.53 3.23 2.76
CA LEU A 36 -8.65 2.78 1.68
C LEU A 36 -8.80 1.27 1.42
N ARG A 37 -8.85 0.46 2.48
CA ARG A 37 -9.07 -0.99 2.37
C ARG A 37 -10.42 -1.30 1.72
N GLU A 38 -11.49 -0.64 2.15
CA GLU A 38 -12.84 -0.83 1.62
C GLU A 38 -12.89 -0.52 0.12
N LEU A 39 -12.37 0.65 -0.28
CA LEU A 39 -12.30 1.07 -1.69
C LEU A 39 -11.52 0.05 -2.53
N MET A 40 -10.37 -0.43 -2.04
CA MET A 40 -9.53 -1.43 -2.72
C MET A 40 -10.16 -2.83 -2.78
N SER A 41 -11.11 -3.13 -1.88
CA SER A 41 -11.84 -4.40 -1.83
C SER A 41 -13.20 -4.36 -2.52
N SER A 42 -13.55 -3.25 -3.18
CA SER A 42 -14.82 -3.11 -3.89
C SER A 42 -14.93 -4.11 -5.04
N SER A 43 -16.16 -4.33 -5.52
CA SER A 43 -16.46 -5.27 -6.60
C SER A 43 -15.90 -4.84 -7.96
N GLU A 44 -15.52 -3.56 -8.10
CA GLU A 44 -15.01 -2.96 -9.34
C GLU A 44 -13.80 -3.72 -9.89
N GLU A 45 -13.78 -3.96 -11.20
CA GLU A 45 -12.75 -4.79 -11.84
C GLU A 45 -11.36 -4.15 -11.77
N GLU A 46 -11.30 -2.84 -11.99
CA GLU A 46 -10.11 -2.03 -11.82
C GLU A 46 -10.40 -0.85 -10.89
N ILE A 47 -9.52 -0.64 -9.91
CA ILE A 47 -9.62 0.48 -8.96
C ILE A 47 -8.33 1.28 -9.04
N ARG A 48 -8.48 2.61 -9.06
CA ARG A 48 -7.37 3.55 -8.99
C ARG A 48 -7.66 4.63 -7.97
N ILE A 49 -6.93 4.62 -6.85
CA ILE A 49 -7.01 5.64 -5.81
C ILE A 49 -5.77 6.53 -5.92
N GLU A 50 -5.96 7.77 -6.36
CA GLU A 50 -4.89 8.74 -6.53
C GLU A 50 -4.82 9.69 -5.32
N ILE A 51 -3.66 9.71 -4.67
CA ILE A 51 -3.35 10.64 -3.58
C ILE A 51 -2.23 11.54 -4.09
N ARG A 52 -2.61 12.73 -4.57
CA ARG A 52 -1.66 13.69 -5.14
C ARG A 52 -0.51 13.95 -4.17
N ASN A 53 0.70 14.10 -4.71
CA ASN A 53 1.96 14.26 -3.97
C ASN A 53 2.43 13.04 -3.16
N PHE A 54 1.61 12.00 -3.01
CA PHE A 54 1.99 10.75 -2.34
C PHE A 54 2.19 9.60 -3.33
N GLY A 55 1.15 9.27 -4.10
CA GLY A 55 1.18 8.17 -5.05
C GLY A 55 -0.19 7.64 -5.43
N VAL A 56 -0.20 6.44 -6.01
CA VAL A 56 -1.42 5.81 -6.52
C VAL A 56 -1.49 4.37 -6.04
N PHE A 57 -2.63 3.99 -5.47
CA PHE A 57 -2.97 2.57 -5.28
C PHE A 57 -3.80 2.10 -6.46
N GLU A 58 -3.36 1.00 -7.09
CA GLU A 58 -4.10 0.34 -8.17
C GLU A 58 -4.49 -1.07 -7.73
N VAL A 59 -5.72 -1.48 -8.05
CA VAL A 59 -6.17 -2.87 -7.96
C VAL A 59 -6.54 -3.31 -9.36
N LYS A 60 -5.91 -4.37 -9.86
CA LYS A 60 -6.10 -4.84 -11.25
C LYS A 60 -6.14 -6.36 -11.35
N PRO A 61 -6.86 -6.93 -12.31
CA PRO A 61 -6.83 -8.37 -12.57
C PRO A 61 -5.44 -8.81 -13.02
N THR A 62 -5.08 -10.03 -12.65
CA THR A 62 -3.87 -10.68 -13.10
C THR A 62 -4.19 -12.02 -13.72
N LYS A 63 -3.48 -12.36 -14.80
CA LYS A 63 -3.64 -13.63 -15.51
C LYS A 63 -3.28 -14.80 -14.60
N ALA A 64 -3.89 -15.95 -14.86
CA ALA A 64 -3.47 -17.21 -14.28
C ALA A 64 -1.98 -17.48 -14.55
N LYS A 65 -1.32 -18.16 -13.61
CA LYS A 65 0.02 -18.69 -13.80
C LYS A 65 -0.08 -20.21 -13.81
N PRO A 66 -0.18 -20.85 -15.00
CA PRO A 66 -0.41 -22.29 -15.07
C PRO A 66 0.79 -23.13 -14.66
N ARG A 67 2.00 -22.56 -14.75
CA ARG A 67 3.27 -23.20 -14.38
C ARG A 67 4.03 -22.35 -13.37
N ALA A 68 3.37 -21.90 -12.30
CA ALA A 68 4.10 -21.30 -11.18
C ALA A 68 4.90 -22.39 -10.46
N ARG A 69 5.95 -22.04 -9.73
CA ARG A 69 6.75 -23.02 -8.97
C ARG A 69 6.61 -22.79 -7.48
N ASN A 70 6.47 -23.88 -6.72
CA ASN A 70 6.59 -23.83 -5.26
C ASN A 70 8.04 -23.50 -4.89
N PRO A 71 8.33 -22.38 -4.19
CA PRO A 71 9.70 -22.02 -3.87
C PRO A 71 10.44 -23.01 -2.95
N ARG A 72 9.71 -23.86 -2.20
CA ARG A 72 10.29 -24.87 -1.32
C ARG A 72 10.61 -26.18 -2.04
N THR A 73 9.74 -26.63 -2.95
CA THR A 73 9.83 -27.97 -3.58
C THR A 73 10.19 -27.94 -5.07
N ASN A 74 10.15 -26.75 -5.69
CA ASN A 74 10.34 -26.52 -7.12
C ASN A 74 9.29 -27.17 -8.06
N GLU A 75 8.25 -27.79 -7.50
CA GLU A 75 7.16 -28.41 -8.26
C GLU A 75 6.29 -27.35 -8.95
N GLU A 76 5.73 -27.71 -10.11
CA GLU A 76 4.79 -26.86 -10.83
C GLU A 76 3.42 -26.85 -10.13
N ILE A 77 2.89 -25.64 -9.91
CA ILE A 77 1.59 -25.39 -9.32
C ILE A 77 0.79 -24.43 -10.19
N TYR A 78 -0.53 -24.68 -10.26
CA TYR A 78 -1.47 -23.77 -10.92
C TYR A 78 -1.88 -22.64 -9.97
N VAL A 79 -1.79 -21.40 -10.43
CA VAL A 79 -2.29 -20.23 -9.71
C VAL A 79 -3.42 -19.58 -10.51
N PRO A 80 -4.66 -19.53 -9.99
CA PRO A 80 -5.80 -18.95 -10.70
C PRO A 80 -5.64 -17.43 -10.91
N PRO A 81 -6.39 -16.85 -11.86
CA PRO A 81 -6.44 -15.40 -12.01
C PRO A 81 -7.06 -14.78 -10.76
N ARG A 82 -6.55 -13.61 -10.37
CA ARG A 82 -7.04 -12.85 -9.22
C ARG A 82 -6.69 -11.38 -9.36
N LYS A 83 -7.33 -10.53 -8.57
CA LYS A 83 -6.92 -9.13 -8.42
C LYS A 83 -5.64 -9.03 -7.60
N LYS A 84 -4.78 -8.07 -7.94
CA LYS A 84 -3.60 -7.69 -7.16
C LYS A 84 -3.57 -6.19 -6.97
N THR A 85 -2.99 -5.79 -5.84
CA THR A 85 -2.78 -4.40 -5.49
C THR A 85 -1.36 -3.98 -5.87
N HIS A 86 -1.17 -2.72 -6.26
CA HIS A 86 0.12 -2.14 -6.54
C HIS A 86 0.14 -0.68 -6.08
N PHE A 87 1.20 -0.27 -5.38
CA PHE A 87 1.44 1.14 -5.06
C PHE A 87 2.45 1.74 -6.03
N LYS A 88 2.10 2.83 -6.68
CA LYS A 88 3.00 3.62 -7.54
C LYS A 88 3.40 4.90 -6.79
N PRO A 89 4.67 5.04 -6.36
CA PRO A 89 5.16 6.27 -5.75
C PRO A 89 4.92 7.49 -6.64
N GLY A 90 4.42 8.58 -6.05
CA GLY A 90 4.29 9.88 -6.71
C GLY A 90 5.65 10.50 -7.02
N LYS A 91 5.65 11.62 -7.76
CA LYS A 91 6.89 12.30 -8.20
C LYS A 91 7.82 12.62 -7.03
N LEU A 92 7.29 13.28 -5.98
CA LEU A 92 8.08 13.71 -4.82
C LEU A 92 8.81 12.53 -4.15
N LEU A 93 8.10 11.43 -3.89
CA LEU A 93 8.71 10.25 -3.29
C LEU A 93 9.71 9.58 -4.24
N ARG A 94 9.37 9.47 -5.53
CA ARG A 94 10.22 8.82 -6.52
C ARG A 94 11.54 9.56 -6.73
N GLU A 95 11.54 10.89 -6.72
CA GLU A 95 12.74 11.70 -6.89
C GLU A 95 13.70 11.55 -5.70
N VAL A 96 13.16 11.50 -4.47
CA VAL A 96 13.97 11.23 -3.27
C VAL A 96 14.57 9.83 -3.31
N LEU A 97 13.80 8.81 -3.70
CA LEU A 97 14.27 7.41 -3.73
C LEU A 97 15.29 7.11 -4.83
N LYS A 98 15.39 7.95 -5.86
CA LYS A 98 16.34 7.79 -6.97
C LYS A 98 17.73 8.37 -6.68
N GLN A 99 17.87 9.15 -5.61
CA GLN A 99 19.17 9.72 -5.26
C GLN A 99 20.17 8.59 -4.95
N PRO A 100 21.40 8.64 -5.49
CA PRO A 100 22.46 7.72 -5.12
C PRO A 100 22.66 7.71 -3.60
N ARG A 101 22.99 6.53 -3.07
CA ARG A 101 23.44 6.39 -1.69
C ARG A 101 24.94 6.17 -1.73
N ASP A 102 25.66 6.91 -0.89
CA ASP A 102 27.06 6.66 -0.57
C ASP A 102 27.21 5.36 0.24
#